data_AF-A0A2E0BTC6-F1
#
_entry.id   AF-A0A2E0BTC6-F1
#
_cell.length_a   1.000
_cell.length_b   1.000
_cell.length_c   1.000
_cell.angle_alpha   90.00
_cell.angle_beta   90.00
_cell.angle_gamma   90.00
#
_symmetry.space_group_name_H-M   'P 1'
#
loop_
_entity.id
_entity.type
_entity.pdbx_description
1 polymer ?
#
loop_
_entity_poly.entity_id
_entity_poly.type
_entity_poly.pdbx_seq_one_letter_code
_entity_poly.pdbx_strand_id
1 'polypeptide(L)'
;GGNPCLEQSLESYELCCLVETFPDNHDDFEDYARTLKYAYLYAKTVTLGRTHWSDTNRVMLRNRRIGCSVSGVAQFITHRGLDELKEWLNDGYDVIQDWDDVYSDWFAIPKSIKTTSVKPSGTVSLLAGSTPGLHYPESRFYIRRIRLSINSELVEPLKKAGYKIEPAFGSEDSTLVVEIPVDVGEGIRTAGDLSIWEQFSLAAFLQRHWADNQVSCTVTFNPETESEEIPNVLNYFQYHLKGISLLPRHDYGAYKQMPYEAIDEKEYNKQISKLGKLSFGVIKSEEANIEKFCDGDFCDVEEITPTAGDNDDQEYTNG
;
A
#
# COMPACT_ATOMS: atom_id res chain seq x y z
N GLY A 1 14.57 15.77 3.72
CA GLY A 1 13.58 15.88 2.64
C GLY A 1 12.52 14.82 2.87
N GLY A 2 11.86 14.36 1.82
CA GLY A 2 11.00 13.18 1.88
C GLY A 2 11.11 12.35 0.61
N ASN A 3 10.55 11.15 0.65
CA ASN A 3 10.41 10.31 -0.53
C ASN A 3 9.35 10.91 -1.49
N PRO A 4 9.22 10.40 -2.74
CA PRO A 4 8.32 10.99 -3.73
C PRO A 4 6.85 11.11 -3.30
N CYS A 5 6.36 10.19 -2.47
CA CYS A 5 5.00 10.21 -1.95
C CYS A 5 4.86 11.01 -0.64
N LEU A 6 5.97 11.46 -0.05
CA LEU A 6 6.05 12.34 1.12
C LEU A 6 5.51 11.75 2.45
N GLU A 7 5.40 10.42 2.57
CA GLU A 7 5.01 9.72 3.81
C GLU A 7 6.17 9.45 4.78
N GLN A 8 7.43 9.61 4.34
CA GLN A 8 8.61 9.49 5.18
C GLN A 8 9.52 10.72 5.12
N SER A 9 9.94 11.19 6.29
CA SER A 9 10.98 12.23 6.40
C SER A 9 12.34 11.56 6.31
N LEU A 10 13.02 11.73 5.17
CA LEU A 10 14.25 11.02 4.87
C LEU A 10 15.46 11.94 4.84
N GLU A 11 16.58 11.40 5.32
CA GLU A 11 17.92 11.93 5.07
C GLU A 11 18.40 11.61 3.65
N SER A 12 19.44 12.30 3.20
CA SER A 12 20.08 11.97 1.93
C SER A 12 20.56 10.52 1.96
N TYR A 13 20.30 9.78 0.88
CA TYR A 13 20.64 8.36 0.72
C TYR A 13 19.90 7.38 1.64
N GLU A 14 18.95 7.84 2.45
CA GLU A 14 18.09 6.96 3.25
C GLU A 14 17.01 6.32 2.37
N LEU A 15 16.72 5.04 2.61
CA LEU A 15 15.66 4.32 1.90
C LEU A 15 14.38 4.32 2.72
N CYS A 16 13.27 4.35 1.99
CA CYS A 16 11.94 4.18 2.58
C CYS A 16 11.73 2.70 2.93
N CYS A 17 11.26 2.42 4.16
CA CYS A 17 10.88 1.08 4.60
C CYS A 17 9.46 1.12 5.16
N LEU A 18 8.51 0.47 4.49
CA LEU A 18 7.09 0.56 4.79
C LEU A 18 6.48 -0.81 4.97
N VAL A 19 5.51 -0.87 5.86
CA VAL A 19 4.55 -1.97 6.00
C VAL A 19 3.17 -1.35 6.16
N GLU A 20 2.13 -2.01 5.70
CA GLU A 20 0.78 -1.46 5.69
C GLU A 20 -0.17 -2.34 6.47
N THR A 21 -1.04 -1.69 7.24
CA THR A 21 -2.00 -2.33 8.14
C THR A 21 -3.39 -1.74 7.93
N PHE A 22 -4.42 -2.55 8.17
CA PHE A 22 -5.81 -2.24 7.86
C PHE A 22 -6.66 -2.40 9.14
N PRO A 23 -6.68 -1.41 10.05
CA PRO A 23 -7.36 -1.53 11.34
C PRO A 23 -8.85 -1.92 11.22
N ASP A 24 -9.55 -1.49 10.17
CA ASP A 24 -10.98 -1.80 9.99
C ASP A 24 -11.25 -3.30 9.77
N ASN A 25 -10.24 -4.04 9.30
CA ASN A 25 -10.33 -5.48 9.06
C ASN A 25 -10.05 -6.34 10.31
N HIS A 26 -10.08 -5.74 11.50
CA HIS A 26 -9.85 -6.43 12.78
C HIS A 26 -11.10 -6.36 13.64
N ASP A 27 -11.35 -7.40 14.44
CA ASP A 27 -12.53 -7.49 15.31
C ASP A 27 -12.43 -6.48 16.48
N ASP A 28 -11.26 -6.40 17.11
CA ASP A 28 -10.95 -5.54 18.24
C ASP A 28 -9.50 -5.06 18.22
N PHE A 29 -9.14 -4.20 19.18
CA PHE A 29 -7.80 -3.64 19.28
C PHE A 29 -6.73 -4.70 19.63
N GLU A 30 -7.06 -5.77 20.36
CA GLU A 30 -6.10 -6.81 20.71
C GLU A 30 -5.67 -7.60 19.47
N ASP A 31 -6.61 -7.88 18.57
CA ASP A 31 -6.31 -8.47 17.27
C ASP A 31 -5.48 -7.52 16.39
N TYR A 32 -5.82 -6.23 16.38
CA TYR A 32 -5.02 -5.24 15.66
C TYR A 32 -3.59 -5.10 16.21
N ALA A 33 -3.42 -5.04 17.53
CA ALA A 33 -2.12 -4.99 18.19
C ALA A 33 -1.25 -6.22 17.87
N ARG A 34 -1.87 -7.38 17.69
CA ARG A 34 -1.18 -8.60 17.22
C ARG A 34 -0.66 -8.42 15.79
N THR A 35 -1.45 -7.85 14.89
CA THR A 35 -1.02 -7.50 13.54
C THR A 35 0.12 -6.48 13.56
N LEU A 36 0.03 -5.45 14.40
CA LEU A 36 1.08 -4.43 14.55
C LEU A 36 2.42 -5.03 14.96
N LYS A 37 2.44 -6.01 15.86
CA LYS A 37 3.65 -6.75 16.23
C LYS A 37 4.33 -7.36 14.99
N TYR A 38 3.59 -8.08 14.17
CA TYR A 38 4.16 -8.76 13.00
C TYR A 38 4.52 -7.79 11.87
N ALA A 39 3.72 -6.73 11.68
CA ALA A 39 4.04 -5.66 10.75
C ALA A 39 5.36 -4.98 11.15
N TYR A 40 5.51 -4.61 12.43
CA TYR A 40 6.76 -4.10 13.00
C TYR A 40 7.92 -5.07 12.74
N LEU A 41 7.77 -6.34 13.10
CA LEU A 41 8.84 -7.34 12.97
C LEU A 41 9.30 -7.49 11.53
N TYR A 42 8.37 -7.53 10.58
CA TYR A 42 8.68 -7.56 9.15
C TYR A 42 9.51 -6.34 8.75
N ALA A 43 9.02 -5.13 9.06
CA ALA A 43 9.70 -3.89 8.70
C ALA A 43 11.10 -3.80 9.35
N LYS A 44 11.21 -4.11 10.65
CA LYS A 44 12.50 -4.09 11.37
C LYS A 44 13.48 -5.09 10.77
N THR A 45 13.02 -6.29 10.42
CA THR A 45 13.86 -7.31 9.76
C THR A 45 14.39 -6.82 8.41
N VAL A 46 13.56 -6.13 7.61
CA VAL A 46 14.00 -5.52 6.35
C VAL A 46 15.14 -4.52 6.58
N THR A 47 15.13 -3.76 7.68
CA THR A 47 16.23 -2.83 8.00
C THR A 47 17.57 -3.53 8.24
N LEU A 48 17.59 -4.83 8.54
CA LEU A 48 18.82 -5.61 8.76
C LEU A 48 19.56 -5.92 7.45
N GLY A 49 18.84 -5.84 6.32
CA GLY A 49 19.41 -6.00 4.99
C GLY A 49 20.46 -4.94 4.66
N ARG A 50 21.33 -5.25 3.69
CA ARG A 50 22.30 -4.31 3.14
C ARG A 50 22.08 -4.14 1.65
N THR A 51 22.35 -2.94 1.18
CA THR A 51 22.41 -2.60 -0.25
C THR A 51 23.85 -2.68 -0.75
N HIS A 52 24.04 -2.50 -2.05
CA HIS A 52 25.37 -2.37 -2.66
C HIS A 52 26.02 -1.00 -2.41
N TRP A 53 25.28 -0.02 -1.84
CA TRP A 53 25.74 1.36 -1.67
C TRP A 53 26.15 1.63 -0.22
N SER A 54 27.43 1.95 -0.01
CA SER A 54 27.98 2.21 1.33
C SER A 54 27.33 3.40 2.03
N ASP A 55 27.06 4.49 1.30
CA ASP A 55 26.45 5.70 1.86
C ASP A 55 25.03 5.44 2.38
N THR A 56 24.22 4.72 1.60
CA THR A 56 22.89 4.27 2.03
C THR A 56 22.97 3.35 3.24
N ASN A 57 23.86 2.34 3.20
CA ASN A 57 24.03 1.42 4.32
C ASN A 57 24.41 2.15 5.61
N ARG A 58 25.27 3.17 5.55
CA ARG A 58 25.65 3.97 6.72
C ARG A 58 24.44 4.63 7.38
N VAL A 59 23.57 5.25 6.58
CA VAL A 59 22.37 5.93 7.09
C VAL A 59 21.36 4.91 7.61
N MET A 60 21.12 3.83 6.87
CA MET A 60 20.19 2.76 7.27
C MET A 60 20.60 2.07 8.57
N LEU A 61 21.90 1.79 8.76
CA LEU A 61 22.42 1.17 9.98
C LEU A 61 22.25 2.06 11.22
N ARG A 62 22.38 3.39 11.05
CA ARG A 62 22.23 4.37 12.12
C ARG A 62 20.76 4.59 12.47
N ASN A 63 19.91 4.79 11.46
CA ASN A 63 18.55 5.26 11.65
C ASN A 63 17.56 4.11 11.87
N ARG A 64 17.76 2.96 11.23
CA ARG A 64 16.86 1.79 11.26
C ARG A 64 15.38 2.19 11.08
N ARG A 65 15.10 3.24 10.31
CA ARG A 65 13.78 3.82 10.14
C ARG A 65 12.81 2.79 9.57
N ILE A 66 11.61 2.76 10.12
CA ILE A 66 10.48 2.05 9.54
C ILE A 66 9.29 3.02 9.43
N GLY A 67 8.25 2.59 8.71
CA GLY A 67 6.98 3.29 8.63
C GLY A 67 5.85 2.28 8.54
N CYS A 68 5.31 1.93 9.70
CA CYS A 68 4.05 1.20 9.79
C CYS A 68 2.91 2.14 9.40
N SER A 69 2.25 1.83 8.30
CA SER A 69 1.16 2.61 7.72
C SER A 69 -0.19 2.07 8.14
N VAL A 70 -1.15 2.98 8.29
CA VAL A 70 -2.57 2.67 8.40
C VAL A 70 -3.30 3.06 7.12
N SER A 71 -4.15 2.15 6.64
CA SER A 71 -5.06 2.33 5.51
C SER A 71 -6.46 1.86 5.89
N GLY A 72 -7.46 2.12 5.05
CA GLY A 72 -8.86 1.85 5.39
C GLY A 72 -9.44 2.86 6.38
N VAL A 73 -8.85 4.05 6.52
CA VAL A 73 -9.28 5.05 7.52
C VAL A 73 -10.71 5.51 7.28
N ALA A 74 -11.12 5.71 6.01
CA ALA A 74 -12.50 6.11 5.70
C ALA A 74 -13.50 5.04 6.13
N GLN A 75 -13.19 3.76 5.86
CA GLN A 75 -14.02 2.64 6.31
C GLN A 75 -14.08 2.57 7.85
N PHE A 76 -12.93 2.67 8.52
CA PHE A 76 -12.87 2.66 9.98
C PHE A 76 -13.74 3.76 10.59
N ILE A 77 -13.62 5.00 10.09
CA ILE A 77 -14.43 6.13 10.58
C ILE A 77 -15.92 5.88 10.35
N THR A 78 -16.29 5.32 9.20
CA THR A 78 -17.69 4.97 8.89
C THR A 78 -18.24 3.90 9.83
N HIS A 79 -17.48 2.84 10.12
CA HIS A 79 -17.96 1.69 10.88
C HIS A 79 -17.87 1.87 12.40
N ARG A 80 -16.79 2.52 12.88
CA ARG A 80 -16.42 2.60 14.31
C ARG A 80 -16.34 4.03 14.85
N GLY A 81 -16.14 5.01 13.96
CA GLY A 81 -16.09 6.42 14.33
C GLY A 81 -14.69 6.95 14.62
N LEU A 82 -14.59 8.28 14.71
CA LEU A 82 -13.32 9.00 14.84
C LEU A 82 -12.66 8.83 16.22
N ASP A 83 -13.47 8.72 17.28
CA ASP A 83 -12.95 8.58 18.65
C ASP A 83 -12.29 7.24 18.89
N GLU A 84 -12.90 6.13 18.44
CA GLU A 84 -12.27 4.81 18.51
C GLU A 84 -11.00 4.75 17.65
N LEU A 85 -11.01 5.39 16.46
CA LEU A 85 -9.80 5.50 15.64
C LEU A 85 -8.68 6.20 16.40
N LYS A 86 -8.98 7.31 17.07
CA LYS A 86 -8.00 8.04 17.88
C LYS A 86 -7.35 7.13 18.92
N GLU A 87 -8.15 6.34 19.64
CA GLU A 87 -7.68 5.41 20.67
C GLU A 87 -6.77 4.34 20.03
N TRP A 88 -7.23 3.67 18.97
CA TRP A 88 -6.46 2.64 18.29
C TRP A 88 -5.14 3.14 17.70
N LEU A 89 -5.10 4.39 17.21
CA LEU A 89 -3.87 4.98 16.69
C LEU A 89 -2.86 5.28 17.81
N ASN A 90 -3.29 5.89 18.93
CA ASN A 90 -2.36 6.17 20.02
C ASN A 90 -1.88 4.86 20.67
N ASP A 91 -2.79 3.95 21.00
CA ASP A 91 -2.44 2.69 21.65
C ASP A 91 -1.61 1.81 20.70
N GLY A 92 -1.93 1.81 19.40
CA GLY A 92 -1.15 1.08 18.40
C GLY A 92 0.25 1.66 18.20
N TYR A 93 0.41 2.99 18.30
CA TYR A 93 1.72 3.63 18.27
C TYR A 93 2.58 3.16 19.44
N ASP A 94 2.01 3.13 20.65
CA ASP A 94 2.68 2.65 21.87
C ASP A 94 3.09 1.18 21.75
N VAL A 95 2.21 0.32 21.20
CA VAL A 95 2.53 -1.09 20.91
C VAL A 95 3.76 -1.20 19.99
N ILE A 96 3.87 -0.35 18.96
CA ILE A 96 5.03 -0.36 18.07
C ILE A 96 6.30 0.11 18.80
N GLN A 97 6.21 1.13 19.66
CA GLN A 97 7.36 1.59 20.44
C GLN A 97 7.87 0.50 21.39
N ASP A 98 6.95 -0.18 22.08
CA ASP A 98 7.29 -1.28 23.00
C ASP A 98 8.02 -2.41 22.27
N TRP A 99 7.53 -2.81 21.09
CA TRP A 99 8.23 -3.82 20.30
C TRP A 99 9.56 -3.31 19.75
N ASP A 100 9.67 -2.03 19.38
CA ASP A 100 10.94 -1.48 18.93
C ASP A 100 12.01 -1.47 20.01
N ASP A 101 11.61 -1.18 21.24
CA ASP A 101 12.46 -1.24 22.41
C ASP A 101 12.96 -2.68 22.65
N VAL A 102 12.04 -3.64 22.75
CA VAL A 102 12.36 -5.05 23.03
C VAL A 102 13.29 -5.65 21.96
N TYR A 103 12.95 -5.49 20.68
CA TYR A 103 13.69 -6.15 19.61
C TYR A 103 14.99 -5.43 19.25
N SER A 104 15.06 -4.10 19.38
CA SER A 104 16.32 -3.38 19.16
C SER A 104 17.36 -3.73 20.23
N ASP A 105 16.94 -3.82 21.50
CA ASP A 105 17.81 -4.23 22.60
C ASP A 105 18.24 -5.69 22.43
N TRP A 106 17.32 -6.59 22.07
CA TRP A 106 17.63 -8.01 21.85
C TRP A 106 18.62 -8.23 20.69
N PHE A 107 18.46 -7.50 19.58
CA PHE A 107 19.39 -7.57 18.45
C PHE A 107 20.66 -6.74 18.64
N ALA A 108 20.77 -5.97 19.72
CA ALA A 108 21.85 -5.01 19.95
C ALA A 108 22.05 -4.03 18.77
N ILE A 109 20.94 -3.49 18.24
CA ILE A 109 20.92 -2.50 17.17
C ILE A 109 20.26 -1.21 17.63
N PRO A 110 20.44 -0.08 16.92
CA PRO A 110 19.72 1.14 17.23
C PRO A 110 18.20 0.95 17.12
N LYS A 111 17.47 1.61 18.04
CA LYS A 111 16.04 1.87 17.89
C LYS A 111 15.77 2.62 16.61
N SER A 112 14.61 2.38 16.02
CA SER A 112 14.15 3.04 14.82
C SER A 112 13.94 4.53 15.12
N ILE A 113 14.62 5.41 14.36
CA ILE A 113 14.53 6.86 14.57
C ILE A 113 13.11 7.40 14.42
N LYS A 114 12.29 6.70 13.62
CA LYS A 114 10.85 6.86 13.40
C LYS A 114 10.25 5.51 13.00
N THR A 115 8.96 5.34 13.27
CA THR A 115 8.30 4.04 13.29
C THR A 115 7.00 3.97 12.49
N THR A 116 6.28 5.08 12.32
CA THR A 116 4.92 5.11 11.77
C THR A 116 4.79 6.14 10.66
N SER A 117 3.96 5.84 9.67
CA SER A 117 3.68 6.68 8.49
C SER A 117 2.20 6.60 8.14
N VAL A 118 1.71 7.43 7.21
CA VAL A 118 0.46 7.16 6.49
C VAL A 118 0.72 7.28 5.00
N LYS A 119 0.59 6.16 4.29
CA LYS A 119 0.77 6.05 2.84
C LYS A 119 -0.56 5.71 2.18
N PRO A 120 -0.96 6.42 1.11
CA PRO A 120 -2.07 6.00 0.27
C PRO A 120 -1.62 4.91 -0.71
N SER A 121 -1.61 3.66 -0.28
CA SER A 121 -1.17 2.55 -1.13
C SER A 121 -2.26 2.15 -2.11
N GLY A 122 -2.15 2.63 -3.34
CA GLY A 122 -3.14 2.39 -4.38
C GLY A 122 -3.30 0.92 -4.79
N THR A 123 -2.28 0.08 -4.63
CA THR A 123 -2.33 -1.34 -5.04
C THR A 123 -2.62 -2.28 -3.88
N VAL A 124 -1.91 -2.13 -2.75
CA VAL A 124 -2.04 -3.04 -1.60
C VAL A 124 -3.43 -2.92 -0.97
N SER A 125 -3.99 -1.70 -0.91
CA SER A 125 -5.34 -1.50 -0.37
C SER A 125 -6.40 -2.23 -1.20
N LEU A 126 -6.19 -2.43 -2.50
CA LEU A 126 -7.13 -3.17 -3.35
C LEU A 126 -7.13 -4.66 -3.04
N LEU A 127 -5.95 -5.21 -2.73
CA LEU A 127 -5.83 -6.59 -2.30
C LEU A 127 -6.57 -6.79 -0.97
N ALA A 128 -6.47 -5.81 -0.07
CA ALA A 128 -7.14 -5.83 1.23
C ALA A 128 -8.64 -5.44 1.17
N GLY A 129 -9.15 -4.98 0.02
CA GLY A 129 -10.51 -4.45 -0.09
C GLY A 129 -10.74 -3.15 0.69
N SER A 130 -9.68 -2.36 0.91
CA SER A 130 -9.71 -1.17 1.76
C SER A 130 -9.48 0.14 1.01
N THR A 131 -9.92 1.25 1.61
CA THR A 131 -9.62 2.60 1.08
C THR A 131 -8.15 2.98 1.27
N PRO A 132 -7.48 3.64 0.31
CA PRO A 132 -6.05 3.87 0.36
C PRO A 132 -5.64 4.98 1.34
N GLY A 133 -4.90 4.61 2.39
CA GLY A 133 -4.48 5.52 3.45
C GLY A 133 -5.68 6.19 4.11
N LEU A 134 -5.68 7.52 4.09
CA LEU A 134 -6.77 8.37 4.58
C LEU A 134 -7.80 8.82 3.55
N HIS A 135 -7.62 8.44 2.28
CA HIS A 135 -8.46 8.99 1.21
C HIS A 135 -9.82 8.31 1.18
N TYR A 136 -10.85 9.13 0.97
CA TYR A 136 -12.20 8.67 0.68
C TYR A 136 -12.30 8.29 -0.80
N PRO A 137 -13.14 7.30 -1.16
CA PRO A 137 -13.32 6.91 -2.54
C PRO A 137 -14.01 8.00 -3.35
N GLU A 138 -13.73 8.09 -4.65
CA GLU A 138 -14.43 9.04 -5.55
C GLU A 138 -15.93 8.72 -5.69
N SER A 139 -16.30 7.45 -5.60
CA SER A 139 -17.69 6.99 -5.61
C SER A 139 -17.79 5.66 -4.87
N ARG A 140 -18.97 5.37 -4.31
CA ARG A 140 -19.24 4.09 -3.64
C ARG A 140 -19.23 2.93 -4.63
N PHE A 141 -19.99 3.08 -5.72
CA PHE A 141 -20.05 2.10 -6.80
C PHE A 141 -19.30 2.64 -8.01
N TYR A 142 -18.33 1.86 -8.50
CA TYR A 142 -17.61 2.22 -9.72
C TYR A 142 -17.18 1.00 -10.52
N ILE A 143 -16.94 1.21 -11.81
CA ILE A 143 -16.21 0.30 -12.66
C ILE A 143 -14.74 0.64 -12.56
N ARG A 144 -13.93 -0.34 -12.18
CA ARG A 144 -12.47 -0.29 -12.26
C ARG A 144 -12.00 -0.97 -13.53
N ARG A 145 -11.27 -0.24 -14.37
CA ARG A 145 -10.70 -0.78 -15.61
C ARG A 145 -9.26 -1.24 -15.39
N ILE A 146 -8.99 -2.52 -15.65
CA ILE A 146 -7.65 -3.11 -15.61
C ILE A 146 -7.20 -3.43 -17.04
N ARG A 147 -5.99 -2.99 -17.38
CA ARG A 147 -5.36 -3.30 -18.66
C ARG A 147 -4.62 -4.63 -18.56
N LEU A 148 -4.87 -5.54 -19.48
CA LEU A 148 -4.22 -6.85 -19.59
C LEU A 148 -3.60 -6.99 -20.98
N SER A 149 -2.48 -7.70 -21.08
CA SER A 149 -1.99 -8.16 -22.37
C SER A 149 -3.03 -9.06 -23.05
N ILE A 150 -3.16 -8.98 -24.38
CA ILE A 150 -4.00 -9.92 -25.15
C ILE A 150 -3.62 -11.39 -24.92
N ASN A 151 -2.38 -11.64 -24.49
CA ASN A 151 -1.82 -12.97 -24.25
C ASN A 151 -1.87 -13.41 -22.77
N SER A 152 -2.52 -12.65 -21.87
CA SER A 152 -2.50 -12.96 -20.44
C SER A 152 -3.29 -14.23 -20.10
N GLU A 153 -2.73 -14.98 -19.15
CA GLU A 153 -3.33 -16.06 -18.34
C GLU A 153 -4.82 -15.87 -18.01
N LEU A 154 -5.14 -14.61 -17.71
CA LEU A 154 -6.35 -14.18 -17.05
C LEU A 154 -7.51 -13.92 -18.02
N VAL A 155 -7.24 -13.73 -19.31
CA VAL A 155 -8.26 -13.32 -20.29
C VAL A 155 -9.37 -14.36 -20.40
N GLU A 156 -9.00 -15.63 -20.60
CA GLU A 156 -9.99 -16.72 -20.75
C GLU A 156 -10.79 -16.99 -19.47
N PRO A 157 -10.18 -17.08 -18.26
CA PRO A 157 -10.91 -17.13 -17.01
C PRO A 157 -11.89 -15.97 -16.81
N LEU A 158 -11.46 -14.73 -17.08
CA LEU A 158 -12.31 -13.54 -16.90
C LEU A 158 -13.47 -13.53 -17.90
N LYS A 159 -13.23 -13.91 -19.16
CA LYS A 159 -14.26 -14.02 -20.19
C LYS A 159 -15.29 -15.10 -19.84
N LYS A 160 -14.85 -16.27 -19.37
CA LYS A 160 -15.74 -17.35 -18.91
C LYS A 160 -16.56 -16.97 -17.69
N ALA A 161 -15.98 -16.17 -16.79
CA ALA A 161 -16.68 -15.61 -15.65
C ALA A 161 -17.62 -14.45 -16.01
N GLY A 162 -17.70 -14.03 -17.28
CA GLY A 162 -18.68 -13.05 -17.75
C GLY A 162 -18.26 -11.59 -17.58
N TYR A 163 -16.98 -11.31 -17.28
CA TYR A 163 -16.48 -9.93 -17.23
C TYR A 163 -16.55 -9.27 -18.61
N LYS A 164 -16.86 -7.97 -18.64
CA LYS A 164 -16.79 -7.18 -19.88
C LYS A 164 -15.33 -6.91 -20.22
N ILE A 165 -14.92 -7.35 -21.41
CA ILE A 165 -13.57 -7.20 -21.94
C ILE A 165 -13.66 -6.53 -23.30
N GLU A 166 -12.88 -5.46 -23.50
CA GLU A 166 -12.80 -4.72 -24.77
C GLU A 166 -11.36 -4.35 -25.11
N PRO A 167 -10.99 -4.13 -26.38
CA PRO A 167 -9.66 -3.64 -26.75
C PRO A 167 -9.35 -2.29 -26.10
N ALA A 168 -8.10 -2.09 -25.66
CA ALA A 168 -7.66 -0.83 -25.08
C ALA A 168 -7.51 0.24 -26.16
N PHE A 169 -8.12 1.40 -25.95
CA PHE A 169 -8.03 2.53 -26.85
C PHE A 169 -6.57 3.00 -27.03
N GLY A 170 -6.11 3.09 -28.27
CA GLY A 170 -4.72 3.45 -28.62
C GLY A 170 -3.70 2.32 -28.43
N SER A 171 -4.12 1.12 -28.08
CA SER A 171 -3.28 -0.09 -27.99
C SER A 171 -4.09 -1.35 -28.31
N GLU A 172 -5.00 -1.23 -29.27
CA GLU A 172 -6.04 -2.23 -29.54
C GLU A 172 -5.45 -3.58 -29.95
N ASP A 173 -4.28 -3.58 -30.60
CA ASP A 173 -3.61 -4.79 -31.10
C ASP A 173 -2.85 -5.59 -30.03
N SER A 174 -2.61 -5.00 -28.84
CA SER A 174 -1.74 -5.61 -27.81
C SER A 174 -2.37 -5.68 -26.42
N THR A 175 -3.41 -4.89 -26.17
CA THR A 175 -3.94 -4.71 -24.82
C THR A 175 -5.46 -4.80 -24.80
N LEU A 176 -5.98 -5.52 -23.81
CA LEU A 176 -7.40 -5.60 -23.46
C LEU A 176 -7.66 -4.80 -22.18
N VAL A 177 -8.91 -4.37 -22.01
CA VAL A 177 -9.41 -3.70 -20.83
C VAL A 177 -10.54 -4.54 -20.25
N VAL A 178 -10.42 -4.87 -18.97
CA VAL A 178 -11.43 -5.60 -18.21
C VAL A 178 -12.12 -4.64 -17.25
N GLU A 179 -13.45 -4.65 -17.27
CA GLU A 179 -14.29 -3.86 -16.36
C GLU A 179 -14.65 -4.68 -15.11
N ILE A 180 -14.21 -4.21 -13.94
CA ILE A 180 -14.47 -4.84 -12.65
C ILE A 180 -15.41 -3.93 -11.85
N PRO A 181 -16.67 -4.32 -11.62
CA PRO A 181 -17.56 -3.57 -10.74
C PRO A 181 -17.11 -3.70 -9.28
N VAL A 182 -17.03 -2.57 -8.57
CA VAL A 182 -16.58 -2.49 -7.17
C VAL A 182 -17.64 -1.74 -6.37
N ASP A 183 -17.97 -2.26 -5.19
CA ASP A 183 -18.65 -1.53 -4.10
C ASP A 183 -17.64 -1.36 -2.96
N VAL A 184 -17.44 -0.12 -2.51
CA VAL A 184 -16.51 0.19 -1.43
C VAL A 184 -17.11 -0.15 -0.05
N GLY A 185 -18.45 -0.21 0.05
CA GLY A 185 -19.17 -0.49 1.28
C GLY A 185 -20.27 0.53 1.57
N GLU A 186 -21.22 0.12 2.40
CA GLU A 186 -22.37 0.94 2.79
C GLU A 186 -21.98 2.07 3.76
N GLY A 187 -22.58 3.25 3.59
CA GLY A 187 -22.37 4.39 4.49
C GLY A 187 -21.02 5.10 4.32
N ILE A 188 -20.14 4.61 3.44
CA ILE A 188 -18.85 5.25 3.17
C ILE A 188 -19.09 6.49 2.33
N ARG A 189 -18.72 7.65 2.88
CA ARG A 189 -18.77 8.94 2.18
C ARG A 189 -17.81 8.94 0.99
N THR A 190 -18.04 9.83 0.05
CA THR A 190 -17.17 10.00 -1.11
C THR A 190 -16.27 11.23 -0.94
N ALA A 191 -15.16 11.28 -1.68
CA ALA A 191 -14.28 12.46 -1.72
C ALA A 191 -15.04 13.74 -2.10
N GLY A 192 -16.11 13.61 -2.89
CA GLY A 192 -17.02 14.71 -3.24
C GLY A 192 -17.72 15.35 -2.03
N ASP A 193 -18.01 14.55 -0.99
CA ASP A 193 -18.73 14.98 0.21
C ASP A 193 -17.83 15.67 1.24
N LEU A 194 -16.51 15.65 1.05
CA LEU A 194 -15.55 16.23 1.98
C LEU A 194 -15.12 17.63 1.54
N SER A 195 -15.21 18.56 2.49
CA SER A 195 -14.62 19.90 2.30
C SER A 195 -13.09 19.84 2.39
N ILE A 196 -12.43 20.84 1.82
CA ILE A 196 -10.99 21.05 1.99
C ILE A 196 -10.57 21.08 3.47
N TRP A 197 -11.37 21.74 4.33
CA TRP A 197 -11.13 21.83 5.78
C TRP A 197 -11.16 20.46 6.46
N GLU A 198 -12.10 19.62 6.09
CA GLU A 198 -12.25 18.28 6.65
C GLU A 198 -11.07 17.38 6.26
N GLN A 199 -10.64 17.42 5.00
CA GLN A 199 -9.49 16.63 4.53
C GLN A 199 -8.19 17.07 5.23
N PHE A 200 -7.96 18.38 5.38
CA PHE A 200 -6.83 18.90 6.14
C PHE A 200 -6.88 18.49 7.61
N SER A 201 -8.07 18.55 8.23
CA SER A 201 -8.26 18.16 9.62
C SER A 201 -7.95 16.68 9.84
N LEU A 202 -8.38 15.80 8.93
CA LEU A 202 -8.08 14.38 9.00
C LEU A 202 -6.58 14.09 8.81
N ALA A 203 -5.93 14.77 7.86
CA ALA A 203 -4.48 14.65 7.68
C ALA A 203 -3.73 15.08 8.96
N ALA A 204 -4.13 16.19 9.58
CA ALA A 204 -3.53 16.70 10.81
C ALA A 204 -3.79 15.78 12.00
N PHE A 205 -5.00 15.20 12.08
CA PHE A 205 -5.37 14.21 13.08
C PHE A 205 -4.45 12.98 13.03
N LEU A 206 -4.25 12.40 11.84
CA LEU A 206 -3.33 11.27 11.67
C LEU A 206 -1.87 11.66 11.91
N GLN A 207 -1.48 12.87 11.54
CA GLN A 207 -0.12 13.38 11.77
C GLN A 207 0.18 13.51 13.26
N ARG A 208 -0.83 13.81 14.08
CA ARG A 208 -0.75 13.94 15.54
C ARG A 208 -0.82 12.60 16.26
N HIS A 209 -1.75 11.74 15.88
CA HIS A 209 -2.11 10.54 16.65
C HIS A 209 -1.44 9.25 16.16
N TRP A 210 -0.83 9.26 14.98
CA TRP A 210 -0.19 8.06 14.43
C TRP A 210 1.22 8.34 13.92
N ALA A 211 1.37 9.24 12.95
CA ALA A 211 2.57 9.29 12.12
C ALA A 211 3.71 10.11 12.72
N ASP A 212 4.75 9.46 13.23
CA ASP A 212 5.97 10.13 13.65
C ASP A 212 6.86 10.51 12.45
N ASN A 213 6.74 9.81 11.31
CA ASN A 213 7.23 10.22 10.00
C ASN A 213 6.32 11.31 9.42
N GLN A 214 5.49 11.02 8.40
CA GLN A 214 4.60 11.98 7.74
C GLN A 214 3.31 11.30 7.29
N VAL A 215 2.31 12.14 6.98
CA VAL A 215 1.06 11.74 6.36
C VAL A 215 1.06 12.17 4.89
N SER A 216 1.06 11.19 3.98
CA SER A 216 0.89 11.45 2.55
C SER A 216 -0.59 11.61 2.23
N CYS A 217 -0.97 12.83 1.87
CA CYS A 217 -2.35 13.19 1.55
C CYS A 217 -2.40 14.10 0.32
N THR A 218 -3.22 13.72 -0.64
CA THR A 218 -3.68 14.60 -1.72
C THR A 218 -5.07 15.08 -1.38
N VAL A 219 -5.18 16.37 -1.07
CA VAL A 219 -6.46 17.03 -0.82
C VAL A 219 -7.06 17.49 -2.14
N THR A 220 -8.28 17.05 -2.43
CA THR A 220 -9.01 17.46 -3.62
C THR A 220 -10.04 18.53 -3.31
N PHE A 221 -10.11 19.57 -4.12
CA PHE A 221 -11.00 20.71 -3.88
C PHE A 221 -11.71 21.15 -5.16
N ASN A 222 -12.91 21.72 -5.02
CA ASN A 222 -13.60 22.36 -6.12
C ASN A 222 -12.96 23.73 -6.40
N PRO A 223 -12.40 23.95 -7.61
CA PRO A 223 -11.70 25.18 -7.91
C PRO A 223 -12.59 26.43 -7.92
N GLU A 224 -13.90 26.30 -8.13
CA GLU A 224 -14.84 27.42 -8.15
C GLU A 224 -15.30 27.82 -6.75
N THR A 225 -15.49 26.85 -5.85
CA THR A 225 -16.11 27.11 -4.53
C THR A 225 -15.13 27.03 -3.36
N GLU A 226 -13.99 26.37 -3.50
CA GLU A 226 -13.05 26.11 -2.38
C GLU A 226 -11.66 26.73 -2.58
N SER A 227 -11.33 27.25 -3.77
CA SER A 227 -9.99 27.84 -4.02
C SER A 227 -9.65 29.00 -3.08
N GLU A 228 -10.64 29.82 -2.74
CA GLU A 228 -10.45 30.98 -1.86
C GLU A 228 -10.12 30.57 -0.40
N GLU A 229 -10.45 29.34 -0.02
CA GLU A 229 -10.17 28.79 1.31
C GLU A 229 -8.72 28.31 1.46
N ILE A 230 -8.00 28.04 0.35
CA ILE A 230 -6.65 27.47 0.36
C ILE A 230 -5.67 28.26 1.25
N PRO A 231 -5.56 29.61 1.14
CA PRO A 231 -4.67 30.37 2.01
C PRO A 231 -5.01 30.22 3.50
N ASN A 232 -6.31 30.11 3.84
CA ASN A 232 -6.76 30.01 5.22
C ASN A 232 -6.46 28.63 5.82
N VAL A 233 -6.75 27.54 5.09
CA VAL A 233 -6.42 26.18 5.55
C VAL A 233 -4.92 26.02 5.71
N LEU A 234 -4.11 26.48 4.74
CA LEU A 234 -2.66 26.43 4.83
C LEU A 234 -2.15 27.18 6.06
N ASN A 235 -2.68 28.38 6.31
CA ASN A 235 -2.29 29.18 7.47
C ASN A 235 -2.63 28.49 8.81
N TYR A 236 -3.78 27.81 8.90
CA TYR A 236 -4.19 27.13 10.14
C TYR A 236 -3.39 25.84 10.40
N PHE A 237 -3.09 25.09 9.32
CA PHE A 237 -2.46 23.77 9.42
C PHE A 237 -0.92 23.78 9.24
N GLN A 238 -0.30 24.93 9.00
CA GLN A 238 1.17 25.05 8.83
C GLN A 238 2.00 24.49 10.00
N TYR A 239 1.44 24.46 11.22
CA TYR A 239 2.11 23.94 12.41
C TYR A 239 1.73 22.49 12.75
N HIS A 240 0.82 21.91 11.98
CA HIS A 240 0.25 20.58 12.23
C HIS A 240 0.70 19.55 11.19
N LEU A 241 1.00 19.98 9.97
CA LEU A 241 1.35 19.12 8.84
C LEU A 241 2.82 19.29 8.44
N LYS A 242 3.48 18.17 8.10
CA LYS A 242 4.86 18.16 7.58
C LYS A 242 4.93 18.33 6.06
N GLY A 243 3.85 17.96 5.37
CA GLY A 243 3.69 18.07 3.93
C GLY A 243 2.24 17.81 3.54
N ILE A 244 1.80 18.42 2.42
CA ILE A 244 0.47 18.22 1.87
C ILE A 244 0.50 18.48 0.36
N SER A 245 -0.30 17.74 -0.39
CA SER A 245 -0.51 17.94 -1.83
C SER A 245 -1.95 18.40 -2.06
N LEU A 246 -2.15 19.36 -2.97
CA LEU A 246 -3.47 19.84 -3.36
C LEU A 246 -3.68 19.57 -4.84
N LEU A 247 -4.84 19.01 -5.19
CA LEU A 247 -5.21 18.71 -6.57
C LEU A 247 -6.62 19.27 -6.86
N PRO A 248 -6.79 20.19 -7.81
CA PRO A 248 -8.12 20.64 -8.18
C PRO A 248 -8.93 19.50 -8.81
N ARG A 249 -10.19 19.36 -8.42
CA ARG A 249 -11.12 18.47 -9.10
C ARG A 249 -11.43 19.04 -10.48
N HIS A 250 -11.39 18.21 -11.50
CA HIS A 250 -11.80 18.57 -12.86
C HIS A 250 -13.07 17.81 -13.23
N ASP A 251 -13.91 18.42 -14.06
CA ASP A 251 -15.13 17.78 -14.55
C ASP A 251 -14.81 16.48 -15.30
N TYR A 252 -15.59 15.45 -14.99
CA TYR A 252 -15.45 14.09 -15.51
C TYR A 252 -15.56 14.03 -17.06
N GLY A 253 -14.87 13.07 -17.68
CA GLY A 253 -15.08 12.71 -19.10
C GLY A 253 -13.92 12.93 -20.07
N ALA A 254 -12.69 13.17 -19.58
CA ALA A 254 -11.54 13.43 -20.44
C ALA A 254 -11.11 12.24 -21.33
N TYR A 255 -11.47 11.00 -20.98
CA TYR A 255 -10.98 9.79 -21.67
C TYR A 255 -12.08 8.76 -21.92
N LYS A 256 -12.01 8.09 -23.08
CA LYS A 256 -12.97 7.06 -23.51
C LYS A 256 -13.01 5.84 -22.58
N GLN A 257 -11.87 5.48 -21.98
CA GLN A 257 -11.71 4.34 -21.07
C GLN A 257 -11.08 4.80 -19.77
N MET A 258 -11.86 5.50 -18.94
CA MET A 258 -11.35 5.98 -17.65
C MET A 258 -11.06 4.80 -16.71
N PRO A 259 -9.94 4.84 -15.95
CA PRO A 259 -9.60 3.80 -14.97
C PRO A 259 -10.69 3.58 -13.92
N TYR A 260 -11.37 4.65 -13.53
CA TYR A 260 -12.51 4.63 -12.63
C TYR A 260 -13.69 5.32 -13.31
N GLU A 261 -14.85 4.69 -13.26
CA GLU A 261 -16.11 5.25 -13.76
C GLU A 261 -17.20 5.03 -12.72
N ALA A 262 -17.75 6.11 -12.18
CA ALA A 262 -18.84 6.05 -11.21
C ALA A 262 -20.10 5.44 -11.87
N ILE A 263 -20.75 4.52 -11.15
CA ILE A 263 -22.01 3.90 -11.56
C ILE A 263 -23.03 3.99 -10.42
N ASP A 264 -24.30 3.76 -10.73
CA ASP A 264 -25.32 3.61 -9.70
C ASP A 264 -25.39 2.17 -9.17
N GLU A 265 -26.07 2.01 -8.03
CA GLU A 265 -26.28 0.71 -7.39
C GLU A 265 -27.03 -0.28 -8.29
N LYS A 266 -27.94 0.22 -9.14
CA LYS A 266 -28.73 -0.62 -10.04
C LYS A 266 -27.85 -1.24 -11.11
N GLU A 267 -26.96 -0.46 -11.71
CA GLU A 267 -26.01 -0.91 -12.71
C GLU A 267 -24.95 -1.82 -12.08
N TYR A 268 -24.46 -1.51 -10.88
CA TYR A 268 -23.57 -2.40 -10.12
C TYR A 268 -24.20 -3.79 -9.93
N ASN A 269 -25.41 -3.85 -9.39
CA ASN A 269 -26.12 -5.10 -9.15
C ASN A 269 -26.40 -5.87 -10.45
N LYS A 270 -26.73 -5.15 -11.52
CA LYS A 270 -26.92 -5.75 -12.85
C LYS A 270 -25.63 -6.35 -13.41
N GLN A 271 -24.46 -5.73 -13.20
CA GLN A 271 -23.19 -6.28 -13.64
C GLN A 271 -22.79 -7.50 -12.82
N ILE A 272 -22.84 -7.40 -11.48
CA ILE A 272 -22.51 -8.51 -10.57
C ILE A 272 -23.39 -9.74 -10.83
N SER A 273 -24.69 -9.55 -11.11
CA SER A 273 -25.61 -10.67 -11.38
C SER A 273 -25.24 -11.53 -12.60
N LYS A 274 -24.41 -11.00 -13.51
CA LYS A 274 -23.93 -11.72 -14.70
C LYS A 274 -22.61 -12.42 -14.46
N LEU A 275 -21.90 -12.09 -13.38
CA LEU A 275 -20.58 -12.63 -13.11
C LEU A 275 -20.68 -14.02 -12.48
N GLY A 276 -19.94 -14.96 -13.06
CA GLY A 276 -19.72 -16.29 -12.51
C GLY A 276 -18.52 -16.34 -11.57
N LYS A 277 -18.31 -17.49 -10.93
CA LYS A 277 -17.10 -17.72 -10.12
C LYS A 277 -15.87 -17.76 -11.02
N LEU A 278 -14.82 -17.04 -10.62
CA LEU A 278 -13.50 -17.16 -11.24
C LEU A 278 -12.88 -18.51 -10.87
N SER A 279 -12.43 -19.25 -11.89
CA SER A 279 -11.71 -20.50 -11.73
C SER A 279 -10.36 -20.38 -12.42
N PHE A 280 -9.32 -20.16 -11.64
CA PHE A 280 -7.93 -20.16 -12.09
C PHE A 280 -7.43 -21.60 -12.15
N GLY A 281 -7.98 -22.37 -13.11
CA GLY A 281 -7.83 -23.82 -13.12
C GLY A 281 -6.38 -24.30 -13.17
N VAL A 282 -5.50 -23.57 -13.86
CA VAL A 282 -4.06 -23.80 -13.92
C VAL A 282 -3.42 -22.53 -14.54
N ILE A 283 -3.09 -21.51 -13.75
CA ILE A 283 -2.15 -20.47 -14.20
C ILE A 283 -0.76 -21.07 -13.95
N LYS A 284 -0.25 -21.86 -14.90
CA LYS A 284 1.06 -22.54 -14.77
C LYS A 284 2.20 -21.71 -15.33
N SER A 285 1.89 -20.65 -16.07
CA SER A 285 2.84 -19.99 -16.96
C SER A 285 3.27 -18.60 -16.53
N GLU A 286 2.65 -18.04 -15.48
CA GLU A 286 3.02 -16.75 -14.87
C GLU A 286 3.74 -16.94 -13.52
N GLU A 287 4.40 -18.07 -13.30
CA GLU A 287 5.49 -18.07 -12.32
C GLU A 287 6.56 -17.12 -12.88
N ALA A 288 6.75 -15.98 -12.21
CA ALA A 288 7.99 -15.25 -12.36
C ALA A 288 9.09 -16.28 -12.05
N ASN A 289 9.85 -16.68 -13.07
CA ASN A 289 11.10 -17.40 -12.84
C ASN A 289 11.88 -16.52 -11.87
N ILE A 290 11.90 -16.91 -10.60
CA ILE A 290 12.76 -16.29 -9.62
C ILE A 290 14.15 -16.70 -10.10
N GLU A 291 14.79 -15.83 -10.86
CA GLU A 291 16.20 -15.95 -11.22
C GLU A 291 16.97 -16.04 -9.91
N LYS A 292 17.18 -17.27 -9.44
CA LYS A 292 18.02 -17.52 -8.27
C LYS A 292 19.48 -17.21 -8.58
N PHE A 293 19.84 -17.10 -9.87
CA PHE A 293 21.15 -16.74 -10.39
C PHE A 293 21.01 -16.08 -11.78
N CYS A 294 22.00 -15.27 -12.19
CA CYS A 294 22.11 -14.80 -13.57
C CYS A 294 22.46 -15.98 -14.50
N ASP A 295 21.72 -16.17 -15.60
CA ASP A 295 22.27 -16.00 -16.95
C ASP A 295 21.25 -16.34 -18.06
N GLY A 296 21.41 -15.67 -19.20
CA GLY A 296 20.37 -15.41 -20.18
C GLY A 296 20.00 -16.50 -21.18
N ASP A 297 20.16 -17.81 -20.92
CA ASP A 297 19.75 -18.85 -21.88
C ASP A 297 19.68 -20.27 -21.25
N PHE A 298 18.63 -20.58 -20.46
CA PHE A 298 18.26 -21.94 -19.97
C PHE A 298 18.79 -22.45 -18.61
N CYS A 299 18.00 -23.35 -18.00
CA CYS A 299 18.14 -23.94 -16.66
C CYS A 299 18.14 -25.47 -16.78
N ASP A 300 19.00 -26.18 -16.05
CA ASP A 300 18.82 -27.62 -15.80
C ASP A 300 19.40 -28.03 -14.44
N VAL A 301 18.68 -28.91 -13.75
CA VAL A 301 18.95 -29.43 -12.41
C VAL A 301 19.61 -30.80 -12.54
N GLU A 302 20.71 -31.06 -11.84
CA GLU A 302 21.17 -32.44 -11.62
C GLU A 302 21.09 -32.83 -10.14
N GLU A 303 20.51 -34.02 -9.93
CA GLU A 303 20.29 -34.70 -8.66
C GLU A 303 21.61 -35.02 -7.94
N ILE A 304 21.69 -34.66 -6.65
CA ILE A 304 22.78 -35.08 -5.78
C ILE A 304 22.61 -36.57 -5.48
N THR A 305 23.45 -37.42 -6.05
CA THR A 305 23.62 -38.81 -5.60
C THR A 305 24.74 -38.89 -4.54
N PRO A 306 24.51 -39.57 -3.40
CA PRO A 306 25.51 -39.66 -2.34
C PRO A 306 26.52 -40.77 -2.68
N THR A 307 27.81 -40.44 -2.71
CA THR A 307 28.89 -41.44 -2.72
C THR A 307 29.53 -41.52 -1.35
N ALA A 308 29.54 -42.74 -0.81
CA ALA A 308 30.18 -43.11 0.43
C ALA A 308 31.69 -43.28 0.23
N GLY A 309 32.46 -42.84 1.24
CA GLY A 309 33.76 -43.39 1.64
C GLY A 309 34.93 -43.25 0.66
N ASP A 310 35.95 -42.48 1.06
CA ASP A 310 37.26 -43.06 1.33
C ASP A 310 38.08 -42.11 2.24
N ASN A 311 38.70 -42.73 3.24
CA ASN A 311 39.70 -42.12 4.11
C ASN A 311 40.95 -41.78 3.28
N ASP A 312 41.60 -40.66 3.57
CA ASP A 312 43.05 -40.69 3.76
C ASP A 312 43.52 -39.49 4.57
N ASP A 313 44.37 -39.83 5.54
CA ASP A 313 45.02 -38.99 6.53
C ASP A 313 46.08 -38.04 5.94
N GLN A 314 46.49 -37.08 6.80
CA GLN A 314 47.75 -36.30 6.76
C GLN A 314 47.80 -35.12 5.76
N GLU A 315 48.28 -33.92 6.09
CA GLU A 315 49.41 -33.60 6.96
C GLU A 315 49.38 -32.09 7.34
N TYR A 316 49.60 -31.79 8.63
CA TYR A 316 50.02 -30.46 9.09
C TYR A 316 51.52 -30.30 8.82
N THR A 317 51.97 -29.27 8.08
CA THR A 317 53.27 -28.62 8.35
C THR A 317 53.39 -27.22 7.73
N ASN A 318 54.15 -26.39 8.44
CA ASN A 318 54.44 -24.97 8.27
C ASN A 318 55.03 -24.53 6.92
N GLY A 319 54.81 -23.25 6.60
CA GLY A 319 55.62 -22.38 5.76
C GLY A 319 55.32 -20.92 6.09
#